data_AF-A0A8B9NC44-F1
#
_entry.id   AF-A0A8B9NC44-F1
#
_cell.length_a   1.000
_cell.length_b   1.000
_cell.length_c   1.000
_cell.angle_alpha   90.00
_cell.angle_beta   90.00
_cell.angle_gamma   90.00
#
_symmetry.space_group_name_H-M   'P 1'
#
loop_
_entity.id
_entity.type
_entity.pdbx_description
1 polymer ?
#
loop_
_entity_poly.entity_id
_entity_poly.type
_entity_poly.pdbx_seq_one_letter_code
_entity_poly.pdbx_strand_id
1 'polypeptide(L)'
;MAARRRRPLSFLCLLFLAFLHPPPPAACRCRRSHGKTCSVPAVPGTEPLGRGLDVTTLEPAGGQVLVIDDDDDDDDAASGSKVTCVLCPDPLDGGRPRRLPAGVGAWRAGRRCRQETRLAEGSRAAGAVAGGTEEVARGWRVGLGGAVAPGARGTVAVAGSHSRAAEFGLRRQREDRYAFASLELRCLHYWWVLPPTPPPPPPPLGRF
;
A
#
# COMPACT_ATOMS: atom_id res chain seq x y z
N MET A 1 -62.99 23.59 -29.84
CA MET A 1 -61.57 23.61 -29.41
C MET A 1 -61.33 22.40 -28.52
N ALA A 2 -60.69 21.33 -29.01
CA ALA A 2 -60.40 20.13 -28.22
C ALA A 2 -58.88 19.97 -28.09
N ALA A 3 -58.36 20.33 -26.92
CA ALA A 3 -56.93 20.25 -26.61
C ALA A 3 -56.53 18.79 -26.34
N ARG A 4 -55.72 18.23 -27.25
CA ARG A 4 -55.21 16.86 -27.21
C ARG A 4 -54.19 16.72 -26.07
N ARG A 5 -54.61 16.18 -24.91
CA ARG A 5 -53.72 15.83 -23.78
C ARG A 5 -52.63 14.84 -24.25
N ARG A 6 -51.39 15.31 -24.36
CA ARG A 6 -50.24 14.48 -24.75
C ARG A 6 -49.71 13.69 -23.52
N ARG A 7 -49.99 12.38 -23.55
CA ARG A 7 -49.15 11.23 -23.15
C ARG A 7 -48.40 11.27 -21.79
N PRO A 8 -48.96 10.69 -20.71
CA PRO A 8 -48.26 10.44 -19.43
C PRO A 8 -47.21 9.31 -19.49
N LEU A 9 -47.23 8.46 -20.54
CA LEU A 9 -46.30 7.32 -20.68
C LEU A 9 -44.83 7.72 -20.84
N SER A 10 -44.56 8.88 -21.43
CA SER A 10 -43.17 9.35 -21.63
C SER A 10 -42.49 9.67 -20.30
N PHE A 11 -43.25 10.17 -19.32
CA PHE A 11 -42.74 10.54 -18.00
C PHE A 11 -42.43 9.30 -17.14
N LEU A 12 -43.30 8.28 -17.22
CA LEU A 12 -43.12 6.99 -16.55
C LEU A 12 -41.88 6.24 -17.08
N CYS A 13 -41.62 6.30 -18.38
CA CYS A 13 -40.45 5.65 -18.98
C CYS A 13 -39.13 6.33 -18.56
N LEU A 14 -39.12 7.66 -18.49
CA LEU A 14 -37.95 8.42 -18.00
C LEU A 14 -37.65 8.15 -16.52
N LEU A 15 -38.68 8.04 -15.68
CA LEU A 15 -38.53 7.67 -14.26
C LEU A 15 -38.00 6.24 -14.09
N PHE A 16 -38.45 5.30 -14.92
CA PHE A 16 -37.98 3.91 -14.89
C PHE A 16 -36.51 3.79 -15.31
N LEU A 17 -36.09 4.55 -16.34
CA LEU A 17 -34.69 4.62 -16.77
C LEU A 17 -33.78 5.25 -15.70
N ALA A 18 -34.27 6.25 -14.96
CA ALA A 18 -33.53 6.85 -13.84
C ALA A 18 -33.35 5.88 -12.66
N PHE A 19 -34.30 4.95 -12.45
CA PHE A 19 -34.17 3.88 -11.45
C PHE A 19 -33.17 2.78 -11.86
N LEU A 20 -33.06 2.52 -13.17
CA LEU A 20 -32.13 1.53 -13.72
C LEU A 20 -30.68 2.04 -13.82
N HIS A 21 -30.49 3.37 -13.85
CA HIS A 21 -29.19 4.03 -13.78
C HIS A 21 -29.15 4.96 -12.56
N PRO A 22 -29.03 4.42 -11.33
CA PRO A 22 -28.72 5.27 -10.19
C PRO A 22 -27.48 6.11 -10.54
N PRO A 23 -27.50 7.43 -10.31
CA PRO A 23 -26.30 8.25 -10.51
C PRO A 23 -25.17 7.58 -9.73
N PRO A 24 -23.97 7.45 -10.32
CA PRO A 24 -22.86 6.83 -9.62
C PRO A 24 -22.74 7.49 -8.25
N PRO A 25 -22.66 6.71 -7.14
CA PRO A 25 -22.61 7.26 -5.80
C PRO A 25 -21.56 8.36 -5.85
N ALA A 26 -21.95 9.60 -5.50
CA ALA A 26 -21.13 10.79 -5.67
C ALA A 26 -19.73 10.42 -5.23
N ALA A 27 -18.85 10.18 -6.21
CA ALA A 27 -17.65 9.43 -5.92
C ALA A 27 -16.92 10.22 -4.84
N CYS A 28 -16.61 9.55 -3.73
CA CYS A 28 -15.77 10.04 -2.65
C CYS A 28 -14.40 10.38 -3.25
N ARG A 29 -14.34 11.52 -3.95
CA ARG A 29 -13.20 11.97 -4.74
C ARG A 29 -12.37 12.86 -3.85
N CYS A 30 -11.06 12.69 -3.97
CA CYS A 30 -10.12 13.59 -3.35
C CYS A 30 -10.27 14.99 -3.96
N ARG A 31 -10.05 16.04 -3.16
CA ARG A 31 -10.20 17.44 -3.56
C ARG A 31 -8.99 18.23 -3.10
N ARG A 32 -8.60 19.23 -3.90
CA ARG A 32 -7.59 20.22 -3.48
C ARG A 32 -8.16 21.13 -2.39
N SER A 33 -7.32 21.44 -1.41
CA SER A 33 -7.64 22.23 -0.22
C SER A 33 -6.43 23.10 0.17
N HIS A 34 -6.61 24.04 1.09
CA HIS A 34 -5.58 25.05 1.40
C HIS A 34 -5.56 25.49 2.86
N GLY A 35 -4.38 25.83 3.35
CA GLY A 35 -4.18 26.40 4.69
C GLY A 35 -4.61 25.45 5.80
N LYS A 36 -5.36 25.95 6.79
CA LYS A 36 -5.69 25.19 8.01
C LYS A 36 -6.49 23.90 7.77
N THR A 37 -7.22 23.79 6.66
CA THR A 37 -7.94 22.56 6.31
C THR A 37 -7.02 21.40 5.95
N CYS A 38 -5.75 21.67 5.67
CA CYS A 38 -4.71 20.67 5.45
C CYS A 38 -4.16 20.06 6.73
N SER A 39 -4.52 20.61 7.90
CA SER A 39 -4.15 20.08 9.22
C SER A 39 -5.08 18.90 9.58
N VAL A 40 -4.92 17.81 8.84
CA VAL A 40 -5.58 16.52 9.08
C VAL A 40 -4.56 15.39 8.90
N PRO A 41 -4.74 14.23 9.54
CA PRO A 41 -3.80 13.14 9.40
C PRO A 41 -3.67 12.65 7.94
N ALA A 42 -2.50 12.13 7.59
CA ALA A 42 -2.27 11.44 6.33
C ALA A 42 -3.22 10.22 6.18
N VAL A 43 -3.41 9.79 4.93
CA VAL A 43 -4.10 8.54 4.62
C VAL A 43 -3.37 7.34 5.27
N PRO A 44 -4.08 6.35 5.84
CA PRO A 44 -3.41 5.21 6.47
C PRO A 44 -2.59 4.36 5.49
N GLY A 45 -1.47 3.82 5.96
CA GLY A 45 -0.64 2.86 5.24
C GLY A 45 0.44 3.49 4.35
N THR A 46 0.65 4.80 4.45
CA THR A 46 1.74 5.53 3.76
C THR A 46 2.95 5.77 4.65
N GLU A 47 2.85 5.53 5.96
CA GLU A 47 3.93 5.74 6.93
C GLU A 47 5.22 4.94 6.65
N PRO A 48 5.17 3.66 6.19
CA PRO A 48 6.37 2.90 5.87
C PRO A 48 6.89 3.18 4.44
N LEU A 49 6.15 3.94 3.62
CA LEU A 49 6.58 4.23 2.26
C LEU A 49 7.90 5.00 2.25
N GLY A 50 8.71 4.72 1.24
CA GLY A 50 10.00 5.38 1.08
C GLY A 50 11.05 5.03 2.13
N ARG A 51 10.74 4.19 3.12
CA ARG A 51 11.75 3.65 4.06
C ARG A 51 12.50 2.48 3.43
N GLY A 52 13.76 2.30 3.82
CA GLY A 52 14.52 1.12 3.46
C GLY A 52 13.91 -0.16 4.04
N LEU A 53 14.08 -1.29 3.33
CA LEU A 53 13.73 -2.63 3.79
C LEU A 53 14.91 -3.56 3.55
N ASP A 54 15.38 -4.24 4.59
CA ASP A 54 16.37 -5.31 4.43
C ASP A 54 15.65 -6.57 3.96
N VAL A 55 15.91 -6.97 2.71
CA VAL A 55 15.25 -8.12 2.09
C VAL A 55 15.60 -9.43 2.79
N THR A 56 16.75 -9.54 3.48
CA THR A 56 17.19 -10.78 4.14
C THR A 56 16.49 -11.03 5.47
N THR A 57 16.24 -9.96 6.24
CA THR A 57 15.56 -10.03 7.54
C THR A 57 14.06 -9.73 7.43
N LEU A 58 13.64 -9.02 6.37
CA LEU A 58 12.32 -8.40 6.16
C LEU A 58 11.99 -7.33 7.20
N GLU A 59 13.00 -6.77 7.85
CA GLU A 59 12.85 -5.69 8.81
C GLU A 59 13.12 -4.32 8.15
N PRO A 60 12.58 -3.22 8.71
CA PRO A 60 12.91 -1.88 8.25
C PRO A 60 14.42 -1.67 8.28
N ALA A 61 15.00 -1.29 7.13
CA ALA A 61 16.37 -0.84 7.07
C ALA A 61 16.45 0.65 7.39
N GLY A 62 17.60 1.08 7.89
CA GLY A 62 17.88 2.51 8.05
C GLY A 62 17.88 3.23 6.69
N GLY A 63 17.54 4.52 6.73
CA GLY A 63 17.58 5.39 5.56
C GLY A 63 16.23 5.56 4.87
N GLN A 64 16.14 6.67 4.14
CA GLN A 64 15.00 7.06 3.33
C GLN A 64 15.40 6.91 1.86
N VAL A 65 14.65 6.09 1.14
CA VAL A 65 14.82 5.79 -0.29
C VAL A 65 13.96 6.73 -1.15
N LEU A 66 12.80 7.16 -0.64
CA LEU A 66 11.89 8.08 -1.32
C LEU A 66 11.30 9.09 -0.34
N VAL A 67 11.02 10.29 -0.82
CA VAL A 67 10.20 11.26 -0.08
C VAL A 67 8.73 11.01 -0.41
N ILE A 68 7.90 10.92 0.62
CA ILE A 68 6.48 10.56 0.50
C ILE A 68 5.63 11.76 0.89
N ASP A 69 5.95 12.36 2.03
CA ASP A 69 5.42 13.63 2.47
C ASP A 69 6.46 14.72 2.15
N ASP A 70 6.11 15.64 1.25
CA ASP A 70 6.86 16.87 0.98
C ASP A 70 6.29 18.02 1.83
N ASP A 71 5.62 17.70 2.95
CA ASP A 71 5.09 18.71 3.85
C ASP A 71 6.28 19.35 4.58
N ASP A 72 6.88 20.36 3.96
CA ASP A 72 7.69 21.39 4.62
C ASP A 72 6.78 22.15 5.59
N ASP A 73 6.40 21.49 6.70
CA ASP A 73 5.61 22.07 7.78
C ASP A 73 6.36 23.22 8.50
N ASP A 74 7.66 23.45 8.18
CA ASP A 74 8.52 24.40 8.87
C ASP A 74 8.94 25.67 8.07
N ASP A 75 8.86 25.72 6.73
CA ASP A 75 9.46 26.84 5.94
C ASP A 75 8.49 27.78 5.21
N ASP A 76 7.19 27.47 5.15
CA ASP A 76 6.21 28.29 4.41
C ASP A 76 5.70 29.53 5.18
N ALA A 77 6.06 29.70 6.46
CA ALA A 77 5.73 30.90 7.21
C ALA A 77 6.43 32.16 6.68
N ALA A 78 7.55 32.01 5.95
CA ALA A 78 8.31 33.11 5.35
C ALA A 78 7.93 33.42 3.89
N SER A 79 7.29 32.48 3.17
CA SER A 79 7.08 32.57 1.72
C SER A 79 5.71 33.18 1.34
N GLY A 80 4.75 33.24 2.26
CA GLY A 80 3.40 33.77 1.97
C GLY A 80 2.58 32.88 1.02
N SER A 81 3.10 31.70 0.65
CA SER A 81 2.41 30.63 -0.06
C SER A 81 1.32 30.04 0.84
N LYS A 82 0.08 29.99 0.33
CA LYS A 82 -0.98 29.20 0.99
C LYS A 82 -0.63 27.73 0.81
N VAL A 83 -0.26 27.02 1.88
CA VAL A 83 -0.10 25.56 1.91
C VAL A 83 -1.24 24.91 1.13
N THR A 84 -0.93 24.12 0.09
CA THR A 84 -1.92 23.43 -0.73
C THR A 84 -1.84 21.94 -0.47
N CYS A 85 -2.97 21.26 -0.32
CA CYS A 85 -3.00 19.81 -0.09
C CYS A 85 -4.14 19.13 -0.84
N VAL A 86 -4.07 17.80 -0.93
CA VAL A 86 -5.16 16.97 -1.45
C VAL A 86 -5.81 16.23 -0.29
N LEU A 87 -7.12 16.43 -0.12
CA LEU A 87 -7.91 15.76 0.91
C LEU A 87 -8.75 14.65 0.29
N CYS A 88 -8.59 13.43 0.76
CA CYS A 88 -9.36 12.25 0.37
C CYS A 88 -10.32 11.86 1.51
N PRO A 89 -11.63 11.71 1.25
CA PRO A 89 -12.56 11.16 2.23
C PRO A 89 -12.30 9.65 2.44
N ASP A 90 -12.20 9.22 3.70
CA ASP A 90 -11.97 7.82 4.06
C ASP A 90 -13.27 7.03 4.26
N PRO A 91 -13.68 6.15 3.33
CA PRO A 91 -14.92 5.38 3.46
C PRO A 91 -14.88 4.33 4.58
N LEU A 92 -13.70 3.95 5.09
CA LEU A 92 -13.57 3.02 6.21
C LEU A 92 -13.62 3.74 7.57
N ASP A 93 -13.46 5.06 7.58
CA ASP A 93 -13.51 5.93 8.76
C ASP A 93 -14.61 7.00 8.63
N GLY A 94 -15.80 6.58 8.20
CA GLY A 94 -17.00 7.43 8.18
C GLY A 94 -16.94 8.64 7.24
N GLY A 95 -16.07 8.61 6.23
CA GLY A 95 -15.86 9.71 5.27
C GLY A 95 -14.97 10.82 5.81
N ARG A 96 -14.26 10.62 6.94
CA ARG A 96 -13.36 11.63 7.50
C ARG A 96 -12.29 12.04 6.48
N PRO A 97 -11.98 13.35 6.39
CA PRO A 97 -10.95 13.83 5.47
C PRO A 97 -9.56 13.37 5.94
N ARG A 98 -8.78 12.85 4.99
CA ARG A 98 -7.38 12.44 5.16
C ARG A 98 -6.51 13.17 4.15
N ARG A 99 -5.31 13.59 4.54
CA ARG A 99 -4.34 14.22 3.63
C ARG A 99 -3.70 13.14 2.76
N LEU A 100 -3.66 13.34 1.45
CA LEU A 100 -2.91 12.49 0.53
C LEU A 100 -1.49 13.06 0.40
N PRO A 101 -0.45 12.29 0.78
CA PRO A 101 0.94 12.67 0.59
C PRO A 101 1.27 13.00 -0.88
N ALA A 102 2.15 13.98 -1.11
CA ALA A 102 2.55 14.40 -2.46
C ALA A 102 3.23 13.27 -3.26
N GLY A 103 4.02 12.43 -2.60
CA GLY A 103 4.67 11.25 -3.17
C GLY A 103 3.73 10.08 -3.48
N VAL A 104 2.42 10.22 -3.25
CA VAL A 104 1.41 9.19 -3.51
C VAL A 104 0.48 9.61 -4.64
N GLY A 105 0.53 8.90 -5.77
CA GLY A 105 -0.26 9.23 -6.96
C GLY A 105 -1.74 8.88 -6.80
N ALA A 106 -2.06 7.76 -6.17
CA ALA A 106 -3.45 7.38 -5.89
C ALA A 106 -3.55 6.60 -4.58
N TRP A 107 -4.65 6.80 -3.86
CA TRP A 107 -5.01 6.06 -2.65
C TRP A 107 -6.44 5.56 -2.75
N ARG A 108 -6.66 4.35 -2.25
CA ARG A 108 -7.98 3.69 -2.23
C ARG A 108 -8.14 2.93 -0.92
N ALA A 109 -9.37 2.98 -0.43
CA ALA A 109 -9.79 2.22 0.73
C ALA A 109 -10.87 1.20 0.32
N GLY A 110 -10.88 0.06 0.99
CA GLY A 110 -11.82 -1.03 0.78
C GLY A 110 -11.50 -2.18 1.73
N ARG A 111 -12.15 -3.33 1.60
CA ARG A 111 -11.81 -4.48 2.44
C ARG A 111 -11.73 -5.73 1.59
N ARG A 112 -10.54 -6.30 1.49
CA ARG A 112 -10.30 -7.60 0.83
C ARG A 112 -9.54 -8.49 1.78
N CYS A 113 -10.22 -9.49 2.32
CA CYS A 113 -9.62 -10.48 3.20
C CYS A 113 -9.40 -11.80 2.47
N ARG A 114 -8.24 -12.42 2.70
CA ARG A 114 -7.90 -13.76 2.27
C ARG A 114 -7.29 -14.50 3.44
N GLN A 115 -7.68 -15.76 3.59
CA GLN A 115 -7.06 -16.68 4.53
C GLN A 115 -6.25 -17.69 3.73
N GLU A 116 -5.03 -17.96 4.19
CA GLU A 116 -4.15 -18.98 3.65
C GLU A 116 -3.64 -19.86 4.78
N THR A 117 -3.74 -21.17 4.59
CA THR A 117 -3.18 -22.16 5.51
C THR A 117 -2.08 -22.91 4.79
N ARG A 118 -0.91 -23.03 5.42
CA ARG A 118 0.26 -23.71 4.87
C ARG A 118 0.76 -24.73 5.87
N LEU A 119 0.91 -25.97 5.42
CA LEU A 119 1.47 -27.07 6.19
C LEU A 119 2.80 -27.47 5.56
N ALA A 120 3.82 -27.68 6.39
CA ALA A 120 5.12 -28.07 5.91
C ALA A 120 5.81 -29.03 6.86
N GLU A 121 6.38 -30.09 6.29
CA GLU A 121 6.99 -31.19 7.02
C GLU A 121 8.40 -31.48 6.48
N GLY A 122 9.23 -32.09 7.32
CA GLY A 122 10.57 -32.51 6.96
C GLY A 122 11.55 -31.35 6.72
N SER A 123 12.56 -31.59 5.88
CA SER A 123 13.69 -30.66 5.70
C SER A 123 13.32 -29.32 5.05
N ARG A 124 12.17 -29.23 4.37
CA ARG A 124 11.69 -27.97 3.75
C ARG A 124 10.77 -27.15 4.65
N ALA A 125 10.49 -27.64 5.86
CA ALA A 125 9.49 -27.06 6.75
C ALA A 125 9.88 -25.65 7.24
N ALA A 126 11.17 -25.39 7.52
CA ALA A 126 11.66 -24.05 7.88
C ALA A 126 11.48 -23.01 6.75
N GLY A 127 11.68 -23.41 5.48
CA GLY A 127 11.51 -22.51 4.33
C GLY A 127 10.04 -22.16 4.05
N ALA A 128 9.11 -23.06 4.38
CA ALA A 128 7.67 -22.81 4.23
C ALA A 128 7.11 -21.86 5.30
N VAL A 129 7.68 -21.87 6.52
CA VAL A 129 7.39 -20.88 7.56
C VAL A 129 7.85 -19.48 7.14
N ALA A 130 8.95 -19.37 6.39
CA ALA A 130 9.40 -18.14 5.73
C ALA A 130 8.60 -17.79 4.44
N GLY A 131 7.65 -18.64 4.04
CA GLY A 131 6.93 -18.53 2.76
C GLY A 131 6.02 -17.30 2.61
N GLY A 132 5.78 -16.52 3.66
CA GLY A 132 5.11 -15.21 3.56
C GLY A 132 5.89 -14.18 2.72
N THR A 133 7.10 -14.53 2.28
CA THR A 133 7.99 -13.72 1.44
C THR A 133 7.67 -13.74 -0.06
N GLU A 134 6.76 -14.60 -0.53
CA GLU A 134 6.47 -14.75 -1.96
C GLU A 134 6.07 -13.43 -2.65
N GLU A 135 5.48 -12.49 -1.91
CA GLU A 135 5.11 -11.18 -2.46
C GLU A 135 6.28 -10.23 -2.60
N VAL A 136 7.17 -10.20 -1.61
CA VAL A 136 8.43 -9.45 -1.71
C VAL A 136 9.22 -10.02 -2.89
N ALA A 137 9.28 -11.35 -3.02
CA ALA A 137 10.07 -12.10 -3.99
C ALA A 137 9.80 -11.79 -5.47
N ARG A 138 8.60 -11.30 -5.84
CA ARG A 138 8.26 -11.10 -7.26
C ARG A 138 8.95 -9.91 -7.93
N GLY A 139 9.43 -8.93 -7.16
CA GLY A 139 9.96 -7.67 -7.73
C GLY A 139 11.38 -7.31 -7.32
N TRP A 140 11.81 -7.66 -6.10
CA TRP A 140 13.06 -7.12 -5.54
C TRP A 140 14.32 -7.51 -6.32
N ARG A 141 14.30 -8.65 -7.03
CA ARG A 141 15.47 -9.21 -7.74
C ARG A 141 15.83 -8.45 -9.02
N VAL A 142 14.90 -7.66 -9.57
CA VAL A 142 15.10 -6.96 -10.84
C VAL A 142 16.19 -5.89 -10.67
N GLY A 143 17.20 -5.90 -11.53
CA GLY A 143 18.29 -4.91 -11.53
C GLY A 143 19.48 -5.21 -10.60
N LEU A 144 19.41 -6.23 -9.74
CA LEU A 144 20.50 -6.64 -8.82
C LEU A 144 21.54 -7.57 -9.47
N GLY A 145 21.77 -7.42 -10.78
CA GLY A 145 22.61 -8.32 -11.58
C GLY A 145 23.90 -8.76 -10.88
N GLY A 146 24.06 -10.08 -10.65
CA GLY A 146 25.29 -10.68 -10.12
C GLY A 146 25.48 -10.63 -8.60
N ALA A 147 24.69 -9.87 -7.83
CA ALA A 147 24.78 -9.86 -6.35
C ALA A 147 24.25 -11.15 -5.70
N VAL A 148 23.55 -11.99 -6.47
CA VAL A 148 23.20 -13.37 -6.12
C VAL A 148 24.09 -14.27 -6.97
N ALA A 149 25.11 -14.85 -6.35
CA ALA A 149 26.21 -15.53 -7.05
C ALA A 149 25.73 -16.53 -8.12
N PRO A 150 26.20 -16.43 -9.38
CA PRO A 150 25.91 -17.41 -10.42
C PRO A 150 26.70 -18.68 -10.12
N GLY A 151 26.03 -19.74 -9.65
CA GLY A 151 26.67 -21.03 -9.41
C GLY A 151 26.25 -21.77 -8.14
N ALA A 152 25.50 -21.14 -7.24
CA ALA A 152 24.83 -21.87 -6.16
C ALA A 152 23.75 -22.77 -6.78
N ARG A 153 24.03 -24.07 -6.92
CA ARG A 153 23.04 -25.09 -7.30
C ARG A 153 21.99 -25.18 -6.20
N GLY A 154 20.97 -24.34 -6.32
CA GLY A 154 19.88 -24.22 -5.38
C GLY A 154 19.39 -22.79 -5.43
N THR A 155 18.13 -22.60 -5.79
CA THR A 155 17.44 -21.30 -5.72
C THR A 155 17.53 -20.77 -4.29
N VAL A 156 18.58 -20.00 -3.96
CA VAL A 156 18.69 -19.38 -2.64
C VAL A 156 17.59 -18.33 -2.56
N ALA A 157 16.56 -18.65 -1.78
CA ALA A 157 15.59 -17.68 -1.30
C ALA A 157 16.33 -16.77 -0.31
N VAL A 158 17.05 -15.76 -0.84
CA VAL A 158 17.75 -14.74 -0.04
C VAL A 158 16.73 -13.88 0.72
N ALA A 159 15.54 -13.71 0.17
CA ALA A 159 14.47 -12.98 0.84
C ALA A 159 14.01 -13.73 2.10
N GLY A 160 14.09 -13.06 3.25
CA GLY A 160 13.68 -13.60 4.54
C GLY A 160 14.56 -14.72 5.09
N SER A 161 15.77 -14.96 4.55
CA SER A 161 16.67 -16.02 5.01
C SER A 161 17.12 -15.84 6.47
N HIS A 162 17.17 -14.60 6.95
CA HIS A 162 17.48 -14.22 8.33
C HIS A 162 16.26 -13.64 9.06
N SER A 163 15.05 -13.88 8.55
CA SER A 163 13.84 -13.51 9.28
C SER A 163 13.71 -14.33 10.56
N ARG A 164 13.07 -13.77 11.59
CA ARG A 164 12.79 -14.46 12.87
C ARG A 164 12.10 -15.81 12.67
N ALA A 165 11.19 -15.86 11.68
CA ALA A 165 10.46 -17.06 11.30
C ALA A 165 11.39 -18.14 10.70
N ALA A 166 12.32 -17.75 9.82
CA ALA A 166 13.33 -18.63 9.27
C ALA A 166 14.31 -19.13 10.35
N GLU A 167 14.81 -18.24 11.21
CA GLU A 167 15.72 -18.61 12.31
C GLU A 167 15.06 -19.57 13.30
N PHE A 168 13.80 -19.32 13.66
CA PHE A 168 13.01 -20.23 14.49
C PHE A 168 12.87 -21.62 13.85
N GLY A 169 12.48 -21.67 12.57
CA GLY A 169 12.31 -22.93 11.85
C GLY A 169 13.63 -23.71 11.74
N LEU A 170 14.72 -23.02 11.41
CA LEU A 170 16.06 -23.60 11.31
C LEU A 170 16.57 -24.11 12.66
N ARG A 171 16.35 -23.36 13.75
CA ARG A 171 16.74 -23.78 15.10
C ARG A 171 16.02 -25.09 15.48
N ARG A 172 14.71 -25.15 15.30
CA ARG A 172 13.91 -26.34 15.60
C ARG A 172 14.31 -27.55 14.75
N GLN A 173 14.54 -27.36 13.46
CA GLN A 173 15.01 -28.44 12.59
C GLN A 173 16.39 -29.02 12.98
N ARG A 174 17.25 -28.24 13.65
CA ARG A 174 18.54 -28.74 14.16
C ARG A 174 18.39 -29.56 15.44
N GLU A 175 17.33 -29.33 16.21
CA GLU A 175 17.05 -30.04 17.46
C GLU A 175 16.45 -31.42 17.19
N ASP A 176 15.44 -31.52 16.31
CA ASP A 176 14.78 -32.77 15.93
C ASP A 176 13.96 -32.61 14.63
N ARG A 177 13.20 -33.64 14.26
CA ARG A 177 12.20 -33.62 13.20
C ARG A 177 10.93 -32.89 13.67
N TYR A 178 10.71 -31.70 13.11
CA TYR A 178 9.50 -30.92 13.34
C TYR A 178 8.62 -30.86 12.09
N ALA A 179 7.31 -30.76 12.33
CA ALA A 179 6.32 -30.31 11.36
C ALA A 179 5.86 -28.90 11.75
N PHE A 180 5.68 -28.02 10.78
CA PHE A 180 5.17 -26.67 11.00
C PHE A 180 3.83 -26.46 10.30
N ALA A 181 2.94 -25.77 10.98
CA ALA A 181 1.70 -25.24 10.42
C ALA A 181 1.74 -23.71 10.51
N SER A 182 1.39 -23.04 9.42
CA SER A 182 1.24 -21.58 9.35
C SER A 182 -0.18 -21.25 8.92
N LEU A 183 -0.80 -20.34 9.65
CA LEU A 183 -2.12 -19.79 9.37
C LEU A 183 -1.98 -18.27 9.20
N GLU A 184 -2.23 -17.80 7.98
CA GLU A 184 -2.15 -16.39 7.64
C GLU A 184 -3.55 -15.85 7.31
N LEU A 185 -3.98 -14.83 8.04
CA LEU A 185 -5.16 -14.04 7.71
C LEU A 185 -4.70 -12.67 7.25
N ARG A 186 -4.91 -12.38 5.96
CA ARG A 186 -4.51 -11.12 5.35
C ARG A 186 -5.72 -10.31 4.94
N CYS A 187 -5.83 -9.09 5.45
CA CYS A 187 -6.90 -8.15 5.07
C CYS A 187 -6.31 -6.83 4.55
N LEU A 188 -6.49 -6.59 3.26
CA LEU A 188 -6.14 -5.33 2.61
C LEU A 188 -7.25 -4.32 2.86
N HIS A 189 -6.93 -3.28 3.62
CA HIS A 189 -7.83 -2.18 3.95
C HIS A 189 -7.57 -0.94 3.10
N TYR A 190 -6.29 -0.64 2.89
CA TYR A 190 -5.83 0.52 2.15
C TYR A 190 -4.78 0.06 1.14
N TRP A 191 -4.80 0.65 -0.05
CA TRP A 191 -3.75 0.47 -1.04
C TRP A 191 -3.50 1.76 -1.79
N TRP A 192 -2.25 1.95 -2.17
CA TRP A 192 -1.77 3.15 -2.84
C TRP A 192 -1.02 2.79 -4.10
N VAL A 193 -0.78 3.79 -4.94
CA VAL A 193 0.03 3.71 -6.15
C VAL A 193 1.00 4.88 -6.13
N LEU A 194 2.30 4.58 -6.27
CA LEU A 194 3.31 5.62 -6.43
C LEU A 194 3.21 6.25 -7.83
N PRO A 195 3.53 7.54 -7.99
CA PRO A 195 3.67 8.14 -9.31
C PRO A 195 4.78 7.44 -10.10
N PRO A 196 4.78 7.54 -11.45
CA PRO A 196 5.81 6.91 -12.30
C PRO A 196 7.26 7.29 -11.93
N THR A 197 7.43 8.51 -11.42
CA THR A 197 8.72 9.06 -10.98
C THR A 197 8.54 9.65 -9.58
N PRO A 198 8.68 8.84 -8.51
CA PRO A 198 8.62 9.35 -7.15
C PRO A 198 9.86 10.21 -6.85
N PRO A 199 9.73 11.26 -6.01
CA PRO A 199 10.84 12.15 -5.72
C PRO A 199 11.94 11.45 -4.91
N PRO A 200 13.22 11.58 -5.32
CA PRO A 200 14.34 11.05 -4.56
C PRO A 200 14.55 11.85 -3.27
N PRO A 201 15.15 11.27 -2.22
CA PRO A 201 15.55 11.99 -1.02
C PRO A 201 16.57 13.09 -1.36
N PRO A 202 16.60 14.19 -0.59
CA PRO A 202 17.66 15.19 -0.72
C PRO A 202 19.03 14.51 -0.51
N PRO A 203 20.09 14.99 -1.19
CA PRO A 203 21.43 14.46 -0.96
C PRO A 203 21.78 14.57 0.53
N PRO A 204 22.49 13.58 1.11
CA PRO A 204 22.92 13.66 2.49
C PRO A 204 23.68 14.98 2.65
N LEU A 205 23.25 15.81 3.61
CA LEU A 205 23.99 17.01 3.98
C LEU A 205 25.39 16.55 4.35
N GLY A 206 26.35 16.85 3.47
CA GLY A 206 27.73 16.47 3.65
C GLY A 206 28.19 16.99 5.00
N ARG A 207 28.74 16.09 5.82
CA ARG A 207 29.65 16.52 6.89
C ARG A 207 30.83 17.19 6.19
N PHE A 208 30.87 18.52 6.21
CA PHE A 208 32.09 19.29 6.02
C PHE A 208 33.01 19.07 7.23
#